data_AF-A0A5C9BVE2-F1
#
_entry.id   AF-A0A5C9BVE2-F1
#
_cell.length_a   1.000
_cell.length_b   1.000
_cell.length_c   1.000
_cell.angle_alpha   90.00
_cell.angle_beta   90.00
_cell.angle_gamma   90.00
#
_symmetry.space_group_name_H-M   'P 1'
#
loop_
_entity.id
_entity.type
_entity.pdbx_description
1 polymer ?
#
loop_
_entity_poly.entity_id
_entity_poly.type
_entity_poly.pdbx_seq_one_letter_code
_entity_poly.pdbx_strand_id
1 'polypeptide(L)' 'MKILVCVSKTPDTTSKIAFTDGNTKFDETGVQWIINPFDEWW' A
#
# COMPACT_ATOMS: atom_id res chain seq x y z
N MET A 1 2.05 -3.13 -30.45
CA MET A 1 2.56 -4.03 -29.39
C MET A 1 1.89 -3.65 -28.08
N LYS A 2 1.51 -4.62 -27.24
CA LYS A 2 0.87 -4.37 -25.94
C LYS A 2 1.68 -5.08 -24.86
N ILE A 3 1.93 -4.41 -23.74
CA ILE A 3 2.67 -4.94 -22.58
C ILE A 3 1.73 -4.88 -21.38
N LEU A 4 1.65 -5.97 -20.64
CA LEU A 4 0.94 -6.05 -19.36
C LEU A 4 1.95 -5.85 -18.25
N VAL A 5 1.70 -4.86 -17.38
CA VAL A 5 2.55 -4.57 -16.22
C VAL A 5 1.70 -4.73 -14.96
N CYS A 6 2.16 -5.56 -14.04
CA CYS A 6 1.54 -5.72 -12.73
C CYS A 6 1.96 -4.54 -11.84
N VAL A 7 0.97 -3.86 -11.26
CA VAL A 7 1.20 -2.77 -10.30
C VAL A 7 0.60 -3.15 -8.95
N SER A 8 1.24 -2.71 -7.88
CA SER A 8 0.87 -2.93 -6.49
C SER A 8 0.69 -1.59 -5.78
N LYS A 9 -0.12 -1.60 -4.72
CA LYS A 9 -0.34 -0.44 -3.84
C LYS A 9 0.36 -0.68 -2.50
N THR A 10 0.98 0.36 -1.97
CA THR A 10 1.67 0.35 -0.67
C THR A 10 1.12 1.50 0.19
N PRO A 11 1.05 1.36 1.53
CA PRO A 11 0.76 2.51 2.38
C PRO A 11 1.82 3.60 2.17
N ASP A 12 1.40 4.85 2.19
CA ASP A 12 2.31 5.99 2.07
C ASP A 12 3.27 6.05 3.28
N THR A 13 4.39 6.75 3.12
CA THR A 13 5.45 6.78 4.14
C THR A 13 5.08 7.59 5.39
N THR A 14 3.96 8.31 5.38
CA THR A 14 3.41 9.05 6.52
C THR A 14 2.27 8.32 7.23
N SER A 15 1.73 7.24 6.64
CA SER A 15 0.69 6.41 7.26
C SER A 15 1.20 5.75 8.55
N LYS A 16 0.43 5.90 9.63
CA LYS A 16 0.72 5.25 10.91
C LYS A 16 0.32 3.78 10.85
N ILE A 17 1.27 2.88 11.06
CA ILE A 17 1.00 1.45 11.18
C ILE A 17 0.45 1.18 12.59
N ALA A 18 -0.80 0.74 12.66
CA ALA A 18 -1.46 0.29 13.89
C ALA A 18 -2.23 -1.01 13.64
N PHE A 19 -2.55 -1.73 14.72
CA PHE A 19 -3.32 -2.96 14.67
C PHE A 19 -4.48 -2.89 15.66
N THR A 20 -5.63 -3.42 15.27
CA THR A 20 -6.83 -3.56 16.10
C THR A 20 -7.07 -5.03 16.46
N ASP A 21 -8.14 -5.31 17.21
CA ASP A 21 -8.60 -6.67 17.53
C ASP A 21 -7.50 -7.55 18.14
N GLY A 22 -6.86 -7.06 19.21
CA GLY A 22 -5.80 -7.78 19.91
C GLY A 22 -4.53 -8.00 19.08
N ASN A 23 -4.21 -7.09 18.14
CA ASN A 23 -3.09 -7.17 17.20
C ASN A 23 -3.25 -8.19 16.07
N THR A 24 -4.48 -8.61 15.76
CA THR A 24 -4.74 -9.59 14.70
C THR A 24 -5.20 -8.97 13.39
N LYS A 25 -5.60 -7.70 13.40
CA LYS A 25 -6.09 -6.98 12.21
C LYS A 25 -5.33 -5.67 12.03
N PHE A 26 -4.97 -5.37 10.79
CA PHE A 26 -4.38 -4.08 10.44
C PHE A 26 -5.44 -2.97 10.56
N ASP A 27 -5.07 -1.86 11.18
CA ASP A 27 -5.91 -0.67 11.25
C ASP A 27 -5.74 0.15 9.97
N GLU A 28 -6.71 0.09 9.07
CA GLU A 28 -6.72 0.86 7.83
C GLU A 28 -7.20 2.31 8.02
N THR A 29 -7.57 2.69 9.24
CA THR A 29 -8.13 4.02 9.53
C THR A 29 -7.08 5.11 9.30
N GLY A 30 -7.33 5.96 8.30
CA GLY A 30 -6.43 7.07 7.95
C GLY A 30 -5.18 6.67 7.19
N VAL A 31 -5.07 5.42 6.72
CA VAL A 31 -3.98 4.96 5.87
C VAL A 31 -4.23 5.41 4.43
N GLN A 32 -3.30 6.19 3.87
CA GLN A 32 -3.32 6.54 2.46
C GLN A 32 -2.52 5.51 1.67
N TRP A 33 -3.11 5.01 0.57
CA TRP A 33 -2.48 4.04 -0.31
C TRP A 33 -1.95 4.75 -1.56
N ILE A 34 -0.68 4.54 -1.87
CA ILE A 34 -0.02 5.04 -3.07
C ILE A 34 0.39 3.87 -3.97
N ILE A 35 0.67 4.15 -5.24
CA ILE A 35 1.33 3.18 -6.12
C ILE A 35 2.70 2.89 -5.52
N ASN A 36 3.08 1.61 -5.52
CA ASN A 36 4.41 1.22 -5.07
C ASN A 36 5.47 1.96 -5.91
N PRO A 37 6.38 2.73 -5.30
CA PRO A 37 7.36 3.52 -6.04
C PRO A 37 8.24 2.71 -6.99
N PHE A 38 8.44 1.42 -6.71
CA PHE A 38 9.17 0.51 -7.61
C PHE A 38 8.39 0.15 -8.88
N ASP A 39 7.06 0.21 -8.84
CA ASP A 39 6.19 -0.09 -9.98
C ASP A 39 6.06 1.12 -10.93
N GLU A 40 6.44 2.33 -10.49
CA GLU A 40 6.42 3.55 -11.31
C GLU A 40 7.51 3.59 -12.39
N TRP A 41 8.46 2.65 -12.37
CA TRP A 41 9.64 2.62 -13.25
C TRP A 41 9.48 1.66 -14.45
N TRP A 42 8.29 1.09 -14.63
CA TRP A 42 7.94 0.15 -15.71
C TRP A 42 6.85 0.74 -16.63
#